data_AF-A0A9X4KIA7-F1
#
_entry.id   AF-A0A9X4KIA7-F1
#
_cell.length_a   1.000
_cell.length_b   1.000
_cell.length_c   1.000
_cell.angle_alpha   90.00
_cell.angle_beta   90.00
_cell.angle_gamma   90.00
#
_symmetry.space_group_name_H-M   'P 1'
#
loop_
_entity.id
_entity.type
_entity.pdbx_description
1 polymer ?
#
loop_
_entity_poly.entity_id
_entity_poly.type
_entity_poly.pdbx_seq_one_letter_code
_entity_poly.pdbx_strand_id
1 'polypeptide(L)'
;MKNTASPTGAGGVFVAIFKEEMCWMDEVYTKWLERQRLGRSGESLRRLLEGHAFNEALFAKEIWLKGVGNLNNLQADYEVPGFGEGSFYIDHAYLRPPYKIGWEIDDFKTHGLHTSRRTFEYERERQNYLVLNGWTVFRMPLDMIRDQPNKCRRFVLLTLGKMYGDFGDKRELSLPLKQREIVRFANKLERPFSPAEAGDLLGISTRHARTILHEMTEQGWLDQAGGHQRIRTYRLGEKGKLL
;
A
#
# COMPACT_ATOMS: atom_id res chain seq x y z
N MET A 1 -20.80 -60.66 8.19
CA MET A 1 -20.57 -59.51 7.29
C MET A 1 -20.08 -58.33 8.13
N LYS A 2 -18.77 -58.08 8.13
CA LYS A 2 -18.17 -56.90 8.76
C LYS A 2 -18.05 -55.81 7.70
N ASN A 3 -18.71 -54.67 7.90
CA ASN A 3 -18.56 -53.52 7.03
C ASN A 3 -17.58 -52.54 7.72
N THR A 4 -16.37 -52.46 7.18
CA THR A 4 -15.34 -51.49 7.54
C THR A 4 -15.49 -50.28 6.61
N ALA A 5 -15.96 -49.16 7.15
CA ALA A 5 -15.84 -47.87 6.48
C ALA A 5 -14.74 -47.05 7.18
N SER A 6 -13.66 -46.77 6.45
CA SER A 6 -12.59 -45.88 6.87
C SER A 6 -13.00 -44.41 6.70
N PRO A 7 -12.58 -43.49 7.58
CA PRO A 7 -12.68 -42.06 7.35
C PRO A 7 -11.31 -41.52 6.96
N THR A 8 -10.94 -41.58 5.68
CA THR A 8 -9.66 -41.03 5.20
C THR A 8 -9.84 -40.34 3.86
N GLY A 9 -9.91 -39.02 3.87
CA GLY A 9 -9.91 -38.20 2.65
C GLY A 9 -9.87 -36.70 2.89
N ALA A 10 -10.63 -36.18 3.85
CA ALA A 10 -10.76 -34.73 4.05
C ALA A 10 -9.58 -34.07 4.79
N GLY A 11 -8.95 -34.79 5.74
CA GLY A 11 -7.87 -34.22 6.57
C GLY A 11 -6.57 -33.94 5.83
N GLY A 12 -6.21 -34.77 4.83
CA GLY A 12 -4.96 -34.60 4.07
C GLY A 12 -4.99 -33.40 3.11
N VAL A 13 -6.14 -33.15 2.49
CA VAL A 13 -6.33 -32.03 1.55
C VAL A 13 -6.29 -30.69 2.30
N PHE A 14 -6.94 -30.61 3.47
CA PHE A 14 -6.90 -29.41 4.30
C PHE A 14 -5.48 -29.09 4.76
N VAL A 15 -4.73 -30.07 5.25
CA VAL A 15 -3.34 -29.86 5.69
C VAL A 15 -2.44 -29.44 4.53
N ALA A 16 -2.64 -29.99 3.32
CA ALA A 16 -1.88 -29.60 2.14
C ALA A 16 -2.17 -28.14 1.72
N ILE A 17 -3.45 -27.75 1.64
CA ILE A 17 -3.87 -26.38 1.30
C ILE A 17 -3.30 -25.37 2.29
N PHE A 18 -3.41 -25.64 3.60
CA PHE A 18 -2.86 -24.74 4.62
C PHE A 18 -1.34 -24.58 4.53
N LYS A 19 -0.63 -25.65 4.17
CA LYS A 19 0.82 -25.63 4.01
C LYS A 19 1.25 -24.88 2.76
N GLU A 20 0.52 -25.04 1.65
CA GLU A 20 0.74 -24.29 0.41
C GLU A 20 0.45 -22.78 0.61
N GLU A 21 -0.64 -22.43 1.28
CA GLU A 21 -0.98 -21.04 1.61
C GLU A 21 0.12 -20.38 2.46
N MET A 22 0.61 -21.06 3.49
CA MET A 22 1.72 -20.56 4.31
C MET A 22 2.99 -20.32 3.48
N CYS A 23 3.36 -21.28 2.62
CA CYS A 23 4.55 -21.19 1.77
C CYS A 23 4.46 -19.99 0.80
N TRP A 24 3.31 -19.80 0.15
CA TRP A 24 3.09 -18.68 -0.75
C TRP A 24 3.16 -17.32 -0.02
N MET A 25 2.57 -17.21 1.17
CA MET A 25 2.61 -15.97 1.94
C MET A 25 4.03 -15.58 2.37
N ASP A 26 4.83 -16.57 2.77
CA ASP A 26 6.22 -16.34 3.13
C ASP A 26 7.04 -15.88 1.91
N GLU A 27 6.85 -16.50 0.75
CA GLU A 27 7.51 -16.06 -0.49
C GLU A 27 7.13 -14.63 -0.89
N VAL A 28 5.84 -14.27 -0.82
CA VAL A 28 5.36 -12.93 -1.13
C VAL A 28 5.93 -11.91 -0.15
N TYR A 29 5.96 -12.24 1.13
CA TYR A 29 6.52 -11.40 2.19
C TYR A 29 8.03 -11.19 2.01
N THR A 30 8.81 -12.24 1.76
CA THR A 30 10.26 -12.14 1.51
C THR A 30 10.56 -11.27 0.29
N LYS A 31 9.85 -11.48 -0.83
CA LYS A 31 10.00 -10.63 -2.03
C LYS A 31 9.61 -9.18 -1.76
N TRP A 32 8.63 -8.95 -0.89
CA TRP A 32 8.23 -7.60 -0.50
C TRP A 32 9.28 -6.90 0.38
N LEU A 33 9.92 -7.60 1.31
CA LEU A 33 11.03 -7.05 2.09
C LEU A 33 12.26 -6.74 1.22
N GLU A 34 12.66 -7.68 0.35
CA GLU A 34 13.84 -7.50 -0.51
C GLU A 34 13.68 -6.30 -1.45
N ARG A 35 12.47 -6.04 -1.97
CA ARG A 35 12.20 -4.85 -2.78
C ARG A 35 12.42 -3.55 -2.02
N GLN A 36 12.12 -3.52 -0.73
CA GLN A 36 12.25 -2.30 0.11
C GLN A 36 13.66 -2.11 0.63
N ARG A 37 14.42 -3.19 0.74
CA ARG A 37 15.85 -3.16 1.07
C ARG A 37 16.64 -2.38 0.02
N LEU A 38 16.29 -2.53 -1.25
CA LEU A 38 16.91 -1.82 -2.37
C LEU A 38 16.63 -0.31 -2.27
N GLY A 39 17.61 0.43 -1.74
CA GLY A 39 17.53 1.89 -1.56
C GLY A 39 17.55 2.37 -0.11
N ARG A 40 17.58 1.45 0.87
CA ARG A 40 17.79 1.80 2.30
C ARG A 40 19.24 1.64 2.71
N SER A 41 19.68 2.48 3.65
CA SER A 41 20.99 2.41 4.28
C SER A 41 20.90 2.84 5.75
N GLY A 42 21.98 2.64 6.51
CA GLY A 42 22.07 3.08 7.91
C GLY A 42 20.98 2.46 8.80
N GLU A 43 20.39 3.28 9.66
CA GLU A 43 19.42 2.85 10.67
C GLU A 43 18.12 2.29 10.07
N SER A 44 17.67 2.85 8.94
CA SER A 44 16.48 2.36 8.22
C SER A 44 16.65 0.93 7.68
N LEU A 45 17.85 0.62 7.18
CA LEU A 45 18.18 -0.75 6.76
C LEU A 45 18.35 -1.68 7.98
N ARG A 46 19.01 -1.19 9.04
CA ARG A 46 19.18 -1.97 10.27
C ARG A 46 17.84 -2.38 10.86
N ARG A 47 16.88 -1.46 10.98
CA ARG A 47 15.53 -1.74 11.49
C ARG A 47 14.80 -2.77 10.63
N LEU A 48 14.80 -2.59 9.31
CA LEU A 48 14.16 -3.54 8.40
C LEU A 48 14.71 -4.99 8.54
N LEU A 49 15.98 -5.14 8.90
CA LEU A 49 16.65 -6.45 9.03
C LEU A 49 16.59 -7.03 10.45
N GLU A 50 16.70 -6.18 11.48
CA GLU A 50 16.88 -6.58 12.88
C GLU A 50 15.64 -6.35 13.76
N GLY A 51 14.78 -5.41 13.37
CA GLY A 51 13.65 -4.91 14.14
C GLY A 51 12.53 -5.93 14.22
N HIS A 52 12.49 -6.73 15.27
CA HIS A 52 11.27 -7.40 15.75
C HIS A 52 10.43 -8.14 14.69
N ALA A 53 11.11 -8.81 13.76
CA ALA A 53 10.55 -9.37 12.53
C ALA A 53 9.30 -10.26 12.70
N PHE A 54 9.03 -10.82 13.89
CA PHE A 54 7.88 -11.70 14.08
C PHE A 54 6.54 -10.95 14.15
N ASN A 55 6.47 -9.83 14.87
CA ASN A 55 5.20 -9.12 15.10
C ASN A 55 4.77 -8.35 13.85
N GLU A 56 5.73 -7.75 13.15
CA GLU A 56 5.47 -7.03 11.91
C GLU A 56 5.11 -7.97 10.77
N ALA A 57 5.82 -9.10 10.64
CA ALA A 57 5.45 -10.14 9.70
C ALA A 57 4.03 -10.67 9.96
N LEU A 58 3.60 -10.77 11.22
CA LEU A 58 2.26 -11.22 11.56
C LEU A 58 1.20 -10.27 11.01
N PHE A 59 1.36 -8.95 11.16
CA PHE A 59 0.44 -7.99 10.56
C PHE A 59 0.45 -8.07 9.03
N ALA A 60 1.63 -7.99 8.41
CA ALA A 60 1.75 -8.00 6.95
C ALA A 60 1.14 -9.26 6.32
N LYS A 61 1.34 -10.42 6.94
CA LYS A 61 0.84 -11.72 6.44
C LYS A 61 -0.62 -11.97 6.82
N GLU A 62 -0.93 -11.99 8.12
CA GLU A 62 -2.22 -12.45 8.61
C GLU A 62 -3.32 -11.38 8.48
N ILE A 63 -2.97 -10.10 8.58
CA ILE A 63 -3.95 -9.03 8.52
C ILE A 63 -3.98 -8.43 7.12
N TRP A 64 -2.85 -7.93 6.65
CA TRP A 64 -2.80 -7.18 5.41
C TRP A 64 -2.94 -8.10 4.20
N LEU A 65 -2.05 -9.07 4.00
CA LEU A 65 -2.04 -9.90 2.79
C LEU A 65 -3.31 -10.75 2.67
N LYS A 66 -3.75 -11.40 3.76
CA LYS A 66 -5.03 -12.14 3.77
C LYS A 66 -6.27 -11.25 3.60
N GLY A 67 -6.22 -9.99 4.03
CA GLY A 67 -7.34 -9.05 3.90
C GLY A 67 -7.40 -8.36 2.54
N VAL A 68 -6.28 -7.76 2.12
CA VAL A 68 -6.12 -6.88 0.95
C VAL A 68 -5.69 -7.66 -0.31
N GLY A 69 -5.05 -8.82 -0.15
CA GLY A 69 -4.65 -9.71 -1.25
C GLY A 69 -3.32 -9.37 -1.93
N ASN A 70 -2.66 -8.27 -1.54
CA ASN A 70 -1.34 -7.88 -2.05
C ASN A 70 -0.66 -6.91 -1.08
N LEU A 71 0.65 -6.68 -1.26
CA LEU A 71 1.46 -5.75 -0.46
C LEU A 71 1.80 -4.45 -1.23
N ASN A 72 1.05 -4.13 -2.29
CA ASN A 72 1.32 -2.91 -3.06
C ASN A 72 1.05 -1.67 -2.21
N ASN A 73 1.90 -0.65 -2.35
CA ASN A 73 1.85 0.61 -1.60
C ASN A 73 2.08 0.46 -0.07
N LEU A 74 2.28 -0.75 0.46
CA LEU A 74 2.64 -0.96 1.86
C LEU A 74 4.16 -0.99 2.00
N GLN A 75 4.69 -0.30 3.01
CA GLN A 75 6.10 -0.22 3.36
C GLN A 75 6.29 -0.63 4.83
N ALA A 76 7.24 -1.53 5.11
CA ALA A 76 7.69 -1.85 6.47
C ALA A 76 8.66 -0.80 6.98
N ASP A 77 8.68 -0.54 8.29
CA ASP A 77 9.67 0.34 8.95
C ASP A 77 9.88 1.65 8.16
N TYR A 78 8.79 2.32 7.80
CA TYR A 78 8.88 3.46 6.92
C TYR A 78 9.44 4.67 7.67
N GLU A 79 10.56 5.17 7.18
CA GLU A 79 11.26 6.30 7.75
C GLU A 79 10.56 7.62 7.39
N VAL A 80 10.22 8.39 8.43
CA VAL A 80 9.68 9.74 8.35
C VAL A 80 10.67 10.70 9.00
N PRO A 81 11.21 11.68 8.26
CA PRO A 81 12.10 12.69 8.83
C PRO A 81 11.41 13.45 9.97
N GLY A 82 12.01 13.44 11.17
CA GLY A 82 11.52 14.14 12.35
C GLY A 82 11.91 15.62 12.38
N PHE A 83 11.58 16.31 13.48
CA PHE A 83 12.03 17.68 13.72
C PHE A 83 13.48 17.65 14.25
N GLY A 84 14.44 18.13 13.45
CA GLY A 84 15.87 18.15 13.80
C GLY A 84 16.65 16.95 13.25
N GLU A 85 17.53 16.34 14.06
CA GLU A 85 18.47 15.29 13.61
C GLU A 85 17.96 13.85 13.83
N GLY A 86 16.64 13.64 13.89
CA GLY A 86 16.05 12.32 14.16
C GLY A 86 15.02 11.90 13.13
N SER A 87 14.87 10.60 12.94
CA SER A 87 13.81 9.99 12.15
C SER A 87 12.82 9.26 13.04
N PHE A 88 11.55 9.31 12.64
CA PHE A 88 10.52 8.42 13.17
C PHE A 88 10.32 7.26 12.19
N TYR A 89 9.99 6.09 12.70
CA TYR A 89 9.70 4.91 11.87
C TYR A 89 8.25 4.54 12.07
N ILE A 90 7.55 4.13 11.04
CA ILE A 90 6.18 3.61 11.10
C ILE A 90 6.25 2.13 10.75
N ASP A 91 5.71 1.25 11.60
CA ASP A 91 5.82 -0.20 11.40
C ASP A 91 5.31 -0.62 10.02
N HIS A 92 4.12 -0.14 9.63
CA HIS A 92 3.59 -0.33 8.28
C HIS A 92 2.96 0.95 7.73
N ALA A 93 3.63 1.59 6.78
CA ALA A 93 3.10 2.74 6.05
C ALA A 93 2.41 2.30 4.76
N TYR A 94 1.12 2.62 4.62
CA TYR A 94 0.41 2.52 3.36
C TYR A 94 0.39 3.88 2.64
N LEU A 95 1.18 3.96 1.57
CA LEU A 95 1.42 5.15 0.77
C LEU A 95 0.69 5.07 -0.55
N ARG A 96 -0.60 5.40 -0.53
CA ARG A 96 -1.42 5.47 -1.73
C ARG A 96 -2.14 6.82 -1.77
N PRO A 97 -1.80 7.70 -2.72
CA PRO A 97 -2.46 8.99 -2.88
C PRO A 97 -4.00 8.87 -2.87
N PRO A 98 -4.70 9.85 -2.29
CA PRO A 98 -4.17 11.07 -1.66
C PRO A 98 -3.73 10.87 -0.19
N TYR A 99 -3.74 9.65 0.34
CA TYR A 99 -3.55 9.39 1.76
C TYR A 99 -2.21 8.76 2.12
N LYS A 100 -1.77 9.07 3.35
CA LYS A 100 -0.70 8.37 4.04
C LYS A 100 -1.29 7.74 5.30
N ILE A 101 -1.28 6.41 5.37
CA ILE A 101 -1.83 5.68 6.53
C ILE A 101 -0.67 4.97 7.24
N GLY A 102 -0.52 5.22 8.54
CA GLY A 102 0.44 4.50 9.38
C GLY A 102 -0.28 3.47 10.23
N TRP A 103 0.13 2.21 10.15
CA TRP A 103 -0.33 1.15 11.05
C TRP A 103 0.79 0.80 12.02
N GLU A 104 0.50 0.99 13.30
CA GLU A 104 1.42 0.77 14.42
C GLU A 104 0.96 -0.46 15.19
N ILE A 105 1.88 -1.35 15.55
CA ILE A 105 1.60 -2.58 16.28
C ILE A 105 2.12 -2.43 17.71
N ASP A 106 1.20 -2.13 18.62
CA ASP A 106 1.55 -1.88 20.02
C ASP A 106 1.57 -3.22 20.78
N ASP A 107 2.74 -3.63 21.30
CA ASP A 107 2.84 -4.75 22.24
C ASP A 107 2.59 -4.26 23.69
N PHE A 108 1.53 -4.79 24.31
CA PHE A 108 1.14 -4.40 25.66
C PHE A 108 2.21 -4.74 26.71
N LYS A 109 2.95 -5.85 26.52
CA LYS A 109 3.94 -6.33 27.49
C LYS A 109 5.16 -5.42 27.60
N THR A 110 5.56 -4.78 26.50
CA THR A 110 6.67 -3.82 26.46
C THR A 110 6.22 -2.41 26.86
N HIS A 111 4.99 -2.00 26.54
CA HIS A 111 4.54 -0.63 26.79
C HIS A 111 3.96 -0.37 28.18
N GLY A 112 3.23 -1.31 28.79
CA GLY A 112 2.41 -1.04 29.97
C GLY A 112 3.16 -0.95 31.31
N LEU A 113 4.24 -1.72 31.49
CA LEU A 113 4.95 -1.85 32.78
C LEU A 113 6.35 -1.23 32.80
N HIS A 114 6.96 -0.98 31.63
CA HIS A 114 8.36 -0.55 31.52
C HIS A 114 8.57 0.75 30.73
N THR A 115 7.49 1.43 30.32
CA THR A 115 7.60 2.74 29.66
C THR A 115 8.08 3.80 30.65
N SER A 116 9.25 4.39 30.38
CA SER A 116 9.71 5.58 31.11
C SER A 116 8.84 6.79 30.75
N ARG A 117 8.77 7.80 31.63
CA ARG A 117 8.08 9.08 31.32
C ARG A 117 8.56 9.69 30.00
N ARG A 118 9.88 9.65 29.75
CA ARG A 118 10.50 10.14 28.52
C ARG A 118 10.06 9.37 27.28
N THR A 119 9.93 8.04 27.39
CA THR A 119 9.43 7.19 26.29
C THR A 119 7.96 7.50 25.99
N PHE A 120 7.15 7.73 27.03
CA PHE A 120 5.76 8.13 26.86
C PHE A 120 5.62 9.48 26.15
N GLU A 121 6.38 10.50 26.61
CA GLU A 121 6.43 11.82 25.99
C GLU A 121 6.84 11.72 24.51
N TYR A 122 7.92 10.99 24.23
CA TYR A 122 8.40 10.75 22.87
C TYR A 122 7.35 10.11 21.96
N GLU A 123 6.65 9.07 22.42
CA GLU A 123 5.58 8.42 21.62
C GLU A 123 4.41 9.37 21.31
N ARG A 124 4.09 10.29 22.24
CA ARG A 124 3.06 11.32 22.02
C ARG A 124 3.50 12.38 21.04
N GLU A 125 4.73 12.87 21.16
CA GLU A 125 5.32 13.83 20.23
C GLU A 125 5.41 13.25 18.81
N ARG A 126 5.92 12.02 18.70
CA ARG A 126 5.98 11.25 17.44
C ARG A 126 4.62 11.17 16.78
N GLN A 127 3.59 10.73 17.51
CA GLN A 127 2.24 10.61 16.94
C GLN A 127 1.69 11.97 16.48
N ASN A 128 1.84 13.02 17.29
CA ASN A 128 1.36 14.35 16.93
C ASN A 128 2.07 14.88 15.67
N TYR A 129 3.36 14.61 15.55
CA TYR A 129 4.14 15.01 14.38
C TYR A 129 3.72 14.26 13.11
N LEU A 130 3.45 12.96 13.20
CA LEU A 130 2.90 12.20 12.07
C LEU A 130 1.56 12.81 11.61
N VAL A 131 0.66 13.10 12.55
CA VAL A 131 -0.64 13.73 12.24
C VAL A 131 -0.46 15.09 11.58
N LEU A 132 0.45 15.93 12.09
CA LEU A 132 0.79 17.22 11.49
C LEU A 132 1.27 17.09 10.03
N ASN A 133 1.98 16.00 9.72
CA ASN A 133 2.50 15.70 8.37
C ASN A 133 1.49 14.96 7.45
N GLY A 134 0.21 14.98 7.82
CA GLY A 134 -0.87 14.41 7.02
C GLY A 134 -1.00 12.89 7.11
N TRP A 135 -0.39 12.26 8.11
CA TRP A 135 -0.58 10.83 8.36
C TRP A 135 -1.88 10.57 9.12
N THR A 136 -2.64 9.58 8.65
CA THR A 136 -3.69 8.95 9.45
C THR A 136 -3.08 7.74 10.15
N VAL A 137 -2.90 7.82 11.47
CA VAL A 137 -2.23 6.76 12.25
C VAL A 137 -3.27 5.91 12.98
N PHE A 138 -3.20 4.59 12.79
CA PHE A 138 -3.98 3.59 13.50
C PHE A 138 -3.07 2.69 14.32
N ARG A 139 -3.32 2.60 15.62
CA ARG A 139 -2.59 1.71 16.54
C ARG A 139 -3.40 0.44 16.78
N MET A 140 -2.78 -0.73 16.56
CA MET A 140 -3.38 -2.04 16.80
C MET A 140 -2.62 -2.78 17.90
N PRO A 141 -3.32 -3.24 18.96
CA PRO A 141 -2.68 -4.10 19.94
C PRO A 141 -2.24 -5.42 19.30
N LEU A 142 -1.02 -5.86 19.58
CA LEU A 142 -0.48 -7.12 19.09
C LEU A 142 -1.35 -8.32 19.49
N ASP A 143 -1.87 -8.33 20.72
CA ASP A 143 -2.77 -9.39 21.21
C ASP A 143 -4.07 -9.45 20.40
N MET A 144 -4.56 -8.31 19.90
CA MET A 144 -5.73 -8.27 19.04
C MET A 144 -5.46 -8.91 17.66
N ILE A 145 -4.25 -8.72 17.13
CA ILE A 145 -3.81 -9.36 15.87
C ILE A 145 -3.75 -10.88 16.04
N ARG A 146 -3.27 -11.37 17.19
CA ARG A 146 -3.14 -12.79 17.50
C ARG A 146 -4.49 -13.46 17.77
N ASP A 147 -5.30 -12.85 18.63
CA ASP A 147 -6.50 -13.50 19.16
C ASP A 147 -7.74 -13.23 18.28
N GLN A 148 -7.77 -12.11 17.57
CA GLN A 148 -8.93 -11.65 16.79
C GLN A 148 -8.55 -11.17 15.37
N PRO A 149 -7.79 -11.95 14.58
CA PRO A 149 -7.27 -11.50 13.27
C PRO A 149 -8.39 -11.11 12.28
N ASN A 150 -9.54 -11.79 12.32
CA ASN A 150 -10.70 -11.43 11.48
C ASN A 150 -11.21 -10.02 11.77
N LYS A 151 -11.19 -9.59 13.04
CA LYS A 151 -11.63 -8.24 13.45
C LYS A 151 -10.64 -7.19 12.94
N CYS A 152 -9.34 -7.45 13.08
CA CYS A 152 -8.28 -6.60 12.52
C CYS A 152 -8.41 -6.49 10.98
N ARG A 153 -8.59 -7.60 10.27
CA ARG A 153 -8.81 -7.62 8.81
C ARG A 153 -10.00 -6.76 8.41
N ARG A 154 -11.15 -6.95 9.08
CA ARG A 154 -12.36 -6.14 8.81
C ARG A 154 -12.11 -4.66 9.08
N PHE A 155 -11.39 -4.32 10.14
CA PHE A 155 -11.05 -2.93 10.44
C PHE A 155 -10.18 -2.31 9.33
N VAL A 156 -9.11 -3.00 8.89
CA VAL A 156 -8.30 -2.55 7.75
C VAL A 156 -9.16 -2.34 6.52
N LEU A 157 -10.00 -3.31 6.15
CA LEU A 157 -10.86 -3.21 4.97
C LEU A 157 -11.90 -2.09 5.07
N LEU A 158 -12.50 -1.87 6.24
CA LEU A 158 -13.43 -0.75 6.46
C LEU A 158 -12.72 0.59 6.38
N THR A 159 -11.50 0.70 6.93
CA THR A 159 -10.68 1.91 6.80
C THR A 159 -10.37 2.18 5.35
N LEU A 160 -9.89 1.18 4.59
CA LEU A 160 -9.62 1.35 3.16
C LEU A 160 -10.91 1.65 2.37
N GLY A 161 -12.03 1.02 2.70
CA GLY A 161 -13.32 1.29 2.09
C GLY A 161 -13.83 2.71 2.38
N LYS A 162 -13.62 3.24 3.58
CA LYS A 162 -13.98 4.63 3.91
C LYS A 162 -13.05 5.63 3.21
N MET A 163 -11.75 5.38 3.26
CA MET A 163 -10.73 6.30 2.74
C MET A 163 -10.60 6.21 1.22
N TYR A 164 -10.99 5.11 0.57
CA TYR A 164 -10.86 4.94 -0.88
C TYR A 164 -12.16 4.56 -1.59
N GLY A 165 -13.19 4.09 -0.87
CA GLY A 165 -14.48 3.71 -1.47
C GLY A 165 -15.36 4.89 -1.84
N ASP A 166 -15.17 6.05 -1.19
CA ASP A 166 -15.74 7.34 -1.63
C ASP A 166 -14.74 8.15 -2.48
N PHE A 167 -13.52 7.61 -2.67
CA PHE A 167 -12.44 8.15 -3.52
C PHE A 167 -12.18 7.24 -4.73
N GLY A 168 -13.25 6.78 -5.38
CA GLY A 168 -13.32 7.22 -6.77
C GLY A 168 -13.43 8.73 -6.65
N ASP A 169 -12.31 9.43 -6.73
CA ASP A 169 -12.23 10.86 -6.42
C ASP A 169 -13.41 11.56 -7.10
N LYS A 170 -14.14 12.48 -6.47
CA LYS A 170 -15.21 13.21 -7.18
C LYS A 170 -14.68 13.86 -8.48
N ARG A 171 -13.35 14.01 -8.60
CA ARG A 171 -12.62 14.36 -9.83
C ARG A 171 -12.32 13.17 -10.75
N GLU A 172 -11.90 12.00 -10.25
CA GLU A 172 -11.72 10.76 -11.04
C GLU A 172 -13.05 10.14 -11.52
N LEU A 173 -14.15 10.37 -10.79
CA LEU A 173 -15.53 10.07 -11.17
C LEU A 173 -16.14 11.11 -12.12
N SER A 174 -15.58 12.32 -12.19
CA SER A 174 -15.96 13.33 -13.21
C SER A 174 -15.32 13.05 -14.57
N LEU A 175 -14.23 12.29 -14.59
CA LEU A 175 -13.56 11.89 -15.81
C LEU A 175 -14.31 10.72 -16.48
N PRO A 176 -14.59 10.81 -17.78
CA PRO A 176 -14.99 9.66 -18.58
C PRO A 176 -14.04 8.47 -18.38
N LEU A 177 -14.60 7.25 -18.41
CA LEU A 177 -13.87 6.00 -18.14
C LEU A 177 -12.51 5.91 -18.87
N LYS A 178 -12.47 6.30 -20.15
CA LYS A 178 -11.25 6.29 -20.96
C LYS A 178 -10.18 7.25 -20.43
N GLN A 179 -10.58 8.45 -20.01
CA GLN A 179 -9.64 9.44 -19.46
C GLN A 179 -9.10 8.98 -18.10
N ARG A 180 -9.94 8.36 -17.28
CA ARG A 180 -9.54 7.75 -16.02
C ARG A 180 -8.50 6.66 -16.19
N GLU A 181 -8.71 5.74 -17.14
CA GLU A 181 -7.72 4.70 -17.44
C GLU A 181 -6.39 5.28 -17.95
N ILE A 182 -6.42 6.36 -18.73
CA ILE A 182 -5.20 7.07 -19.14
C ILE A 182 -4.44 7.63 -17.94
N VAL A 183 -5.12 8.25 -16.96
CA VAL A 183 -4.48 8.76 -15.74
C VAL A 183 -3.84 7.63 -14.95
N ARG A 184 -4.56 6.52 -14.73
CA ARG A 184 -4.03 5.34 -14.03
C ARG A 184 -2.83 4.74 -14.73
N PHE A 185 -2.90 4.64 -16.06
CA PHE A 185 -1.81 4.16 -16.89
C PHE A 185 -0.59 5.06 -16.78
N ALA A 186 -0.76 6.38 -16.89
CA ALA A 186 0.33 7.34 -16.78
C ALA A 186 0.98 7.33 -15.38
N ASN A 187 0.18 7.17 -14.31
CA ASN A 187 0.67 7.08 -12.93
C ASN A 187 1.50 5.80 -12.71
N LYS A 188 1.04 4.67 -13.26
CA LYS A 188 1.77 3.39 -13.19
C LYS A 188 3.05 3.38 -14.02
N LEU A 189 3.08 4.11 -15.13
CA LEU A 189 4.17 4.04 -16.11
C LEU A 189 5.39 4.88 -15.70
N GLU A 190 5.19 5.96 -14.92
CA GLU A 190 6.24 6.87 -14.42
C GLU A 190 7.18 7.46 -15.51
N ARG A 191 6.74 7.44 -16.78
CA ARG A 191 7.43 8.07 -17.91
C ARG A 191 6.43 8.65 -18.91
N PRO A 192 6.86 9.57 -19.80
CA PRO A 192 6.02 9.99 -20.90
C PRO A 192 5.58 8.82 -21.79
N PHE A 193 4.35 8.91 -22.29
CA PHE A 193 3.74 7.92 -23.18
C PHE A 193 3.23 8.55 -24.47
N SER A 194 3.15 7.73 -25.51
CA SER A 194 2.72 8.12 -26.85
C SER A 194 1.22 7.91 -27.06
N PRO A 195 0.60 8.58 -28.04
CA PRO A 195 -0.77 8.28 -28.45
C PRO A 195 -1.00 6.85 -28.93
N ALA A 196 0.04 6.15 -29.37
CA ALA A 196 -0.05 4.74 -29.77
C ALA A 196 -0.27 3.88 -28.53
N GLU A 197 0.55 4.04 -27.50
CA GLU A 197 0.40 3.33 -26.22
C GLU A 197 -0.97 3.61 -25.55
N ALA A 198 -1.47 4.84 -25.63
CA ALA A 198 -2.80 5.17 -25.14
C ALA A 198 -3.93 4.52 -25.99
N GLY A 199 -3.72 4.37 -27.29
CA GLY A 199 -4.63 3.67 -28.19
C GLY A 199 -4.69 2.18 -27.87
N ASP A 200 -3.52 1.55 -27.67
CA ASP A 200 -3.39 0.14 -27.31
C ASP A 200 -4.03 -0.15 -25.95
N LEU A 201 -3.80 0.72 -24.95
CA LEU A 201 -4.44 0.65 -23.63
C LEU A 201 -5.96 0.62 -23.72
N LEU A 202 -6.53 1.51 -24.53
CA LEU A 202 -7.98 1.73 -24.59
C LEU A 202 -8.70 0.90 -25.65
N GLY A 203 -7.96 0.15 -26.49
CA GLY A 203 -8.51 -0.57 -27.63
C GLY A 203 -9.13 0.36 -28.69
N ILE A 204 -8.54 1.54 -28.92
CA ILE A 204 -9.05 2.54 -29.86
C ILE A 204 -7.97 2.95 -30.87
N SER A 205 -8.40 3.50 -32.01
CA SER A 205 -7.46 4.03 -32.99
C SER A 205 -6.59 5.17 -32.41
N THR A 206 -5.33 5.24 -32.83
CA THR A 206 -4.41 6.32 -32.44
C THR A 206 -4.97 7.72 -32.75
N ARG A 207 -5.82 7.85 -33.77
CA ARG A 207 -6.51 9.11 -34.09
C ARG A 207 -7.47 9.51 -32.98
N HIS A 208 -8.30 8.58 -32.50
CA HIS A 208 -9.24 8.83 -31.41
C HIS A 208 -8.52 9.06 -30.07
N ALA A 209 -7.44 8.31 -29.81
CA ALA A 209 -6.60 8.52 -28.64
C ALA A 209 -6.03 9.96 -28.59
N ARG A 210 -5.56 10.50 -29.73
CA ARG A 210 -5.08 11.90 -29.80
C ARG A 210 -6.14 12.93 -29.41
N THR A 211 -7.40 12.74 -29.82
CA THR A 211 -8.50 13.64 -29.43
C THR A 211 -8.68 13.65 -27.91
N ILE A 212 -8.74 12.47 -27.29
CA ILE A 212 -8.90 12.35 -25.84
C ILE A 212 -7.71 12.97 -25.09
N LEU A 213 -6.47 12.72 -25.56
CA LEU A 213 -5.27 13.28 -24.93
C LEU A 213 -5.20 14.80 -25.04
N HIS A 214 -5.68 15.38 -26.15
CA HIS A 214 -5.76 16.82 -26.33
C HIS A 214 -6.75 17.45 -25.34
N GLU A 215 -7.96 16.90 -25.23
CA GLU A 215 -8.97 17.35 -24.27
C GLU A 215 -8.44 17.28 -22.82
N MET A 216 -7.76 16.18 -22.46
CA MET A 216 -7.15 16.04 -21.14
C MET A 216 -6.01 17.03 -20.90
N THR A 217 -5.28 17.42 -21.94
CA THR A 217 -4.23 18.45 -21.86
C THR A 217 -4.84 19.83 -21.63
N GLU A 218 -5.90 20.20 -22.35
CA GLU A 218 -6.62 21.47 -22.16
C GLU A 218 -7.23 21.58 -20.75
N GLN A 219 -7.69 20.46 -20.21
CA GLN A 219 -8.23 20.39 -18.85
C GLN A 219 -7.15 20.41 -17.76
N GLY A 220 -5.86 20.29 -18.13
CA GLY A 220 -4.70 20.29 -17.23
C GLY A 220 -4.41 18.95 -16.54
N TRP A 221 -5.02 17.85 -17.02
CA TRP A 221 -4.75 16.50 -16.52
C TRP A 221 -3.43 15.93 -17.06
N LEU A 222 -3.04 16.34 -18.26
CA LEU A 222 -1.81 15.94 -18.93
C LEU A 222 -0.99 17.15 -19.34
N ASP A 223 0.33 17.00 -19.36
CA ASP A 223 1.27 17.94 -19.97
C ASP A 223 1.87 17.34 -21.24
N GLN A 224 2.26 18.23 -22.16
CA GLN A 224 3.07 17.86 -23.32
C GLN A 224 4.51 17.59 -22.87
N ALA A 225 5.01 16.38 -23.13
CA ALA A 225 6.36 15.98 -22.75
C ALA A 225 7.37 16.06 -23.91
N GLY A 226 6.90 16.22 -25.15
CA GLY A 226 7.78 16.32 -26.31
C GLY A 226 7.08 16.66 -27.64
N GLY A 227 7.79 17.45 -28.47
CA GLY A 227 7.39 17.90 -29.81
C GLY A 227 6.89 19.35 -29.84
N HIS A 228 7.43 20.18 -30.74
CA HIS A 228 7.09 21.62 -30.84
C HIS A 228 6.01 21.92 -31.89
N GLN A 229 6.04 21.26 -33.06
CA GLN A 229 5.00 21.41 -34.10
C GLN A 229 3.90 20.33 -34.02
N ARG A 230 4.19 19.19 -33.39
CA ARG A 230 3.25 18.08 -33.19
C ARG A 230 3.59 17.39 -31.88
N ILE A 231 2.62 17.31 -30.97
CA ILE A 231 2.78 16.64 -29.68
C ILE A 231 3.01 15.15 -29.93
N ARG A 232 4.16 14.64 -29.48
CA ARG A 232 4.58 13.23 -29.66
C ARG A 232 4.36 12.40 -28.41
N THR A 233 4.49 13.01 -27.23
CA THR A 233 4.38 12.33 -25.95
C THR A 233 3.69 13.20 -24.90
N TYR A 234 3.03 12.55 -23.96
CA TYR A 234 2.28 13.14 -22.86
C TYR A 234 2.78 12.60 -21.52
N ARG A 235 2.67 13.40 -20.46
CA ARG A 235 2.96 13.01 -19.07
C ARG A 235 1.84 13.53 -18.16
N LEU A 236 1.79 13.07 -16.91
CA LEU A 236 0.85 13.63 -15.93
C LEU A 236 1.12 15.12 -15.70
N GLY A 237 0.07 15.92 -15.89
CA GLY A 237 0.06 17.34 -15.53
C GLY A 237 -0.19 17.52 -14.03
N GLU A 238 -0.11 18.75 -13.54
CA GLU A 238 -0.23 19.07 -12.11
C GLU A 238 -1.55 18.56 -11.50
N LYS A 239 -2.68 18.61 -12.21
CA LYS A 239 -3.94 18.02 -11.70
C LYS A 239 -3.89 16.50 -11.63
N GLY A 240 -3.21 15.87 -12.59
CA GLY A 240 -3.06 14.41 -12.65
C GLY A 240 -2.11 13.85 -11.59
N LYS A 241 -1.13 14.64 -11.13
CA LYS A 241 -0.21 14.25 -10.04
C LYS A 241 -0.86 14.29 -8.65
N LEU A 242 -1.99 14.98 -8.51
CA LEU A 242 -2.76 15.06 -7.26
C LEU A 242 -3.66 13.83 -7.03
N LEU A 243 -3.68 12.89 -7.98
CA LEU A 243 -4.39 11.60 -7.96
C LEU A 243 -3.42 10.44 -7.73
#